data_AF-A0A0F9VSW4-F1
#
_entry.id   AF-A0A0F9VSW4-F1
#
_cell.length_a   1.000
_cell.length_b   1.000
_cell.length_c   1.000
_cell.angle_alpha   90.00
_cell.angle_beta   90.00
_cell.angle_gamma   90.00
#
_symmetry.space_group_name_H-M   'P 1'
#
loop_
_entity.id
_entity.type
_entity.pdbx_description
1 polymer ?
#
loop_
_entity_poly.entity_id
_entity_poly.type
_entity_poly.pdbx_seq_one_letter_code
_entity_poly.pdbx_strand_id
1 'polypeptide(L)'
;MLLFDDGLFSLDSPKESFADESWSGNLWYRTNVIAPIESPKDLSWLFEIEQEARKLGYLGEVKSYFAYQIIIHLDVKRRNRIWRLIQDVPILIIDPKYYLREFGIKIINQYSYSFEIYGVKFQINRSDQMFKKYEELLQELLSQRVLIDSLLPDLENAIRNISARYDVFPGIYDFEPKRILKQLNFKKPKKQIINVVKLSSRLHSAFIELGDRDSINSAMDGLSYFKMDLLFPLSHFYRDLLIKSISRNCYFDEGDTKSIEFIRGLINKVKTGLTHDIFGKYSAIPEAKIEEIKSEEDIRMRASDVISGIARMIYDSEGIRGLKNKFSYIFFNGRRI
;
A
#
# COMPACT_ATOMS: atom_id res chain seq x y z
N MET A 1 34.16 -8.07 21.13
CA MET A 1 33.55 -9.35 20.72
C MET A 1 32.24 -9.48 21.49
N LEU A 2 31.21 -8.80 21.00
CA LEU A 2 29.85 -8.91 21.53
C LEU A 2 29.08 -9.70 20.48
N LEU A 3 28.55 -10.84 20.91
CA LEU A 3 27.68 -11.71 20.14
C LEU A 3 26.43 -10.87 19.80
N PHE A 4 26.39 -10.34 18.58
CA PHE A 4 25.10 -10.18 17.92
C PHE A 4 24.54 -11.59 17.86
N ASP A 5 23.45 -11.84 18.59
CA ASP A 5 22.70 -13.07 18.45
C ASP A 5 22.49 -13.31 16.95
N ASP A 6 23.03 -14.41 16.45
CA ASP A 6 22.88 -14.93 15.08
C ASP A 6 21.43 -15.40 14.81
N GLY A 7 20.46 -14.69 15.39
CA GLY A 7 19.04 -14.74 15.03
C GLY A 7 18.70 -13.80 13.86
N LEU A 8 19.70 -13.29 13.14
CA LEU A 8 19.49 -12.57 11.89
C LEU A 8 19.00 -13.54 10.82
N PHE A 9 17.67 -13.63 10.74
CA PHE A 9 16.91 -14.18 9.63
C PHE A 9 17.22 -15.64 9.33
N SER A 10 16.39 -16.56 9.83
CA SER A 10 16.28 -17.83 9.13
C SER A 10 15.93 -17.49 7.68
N LEU A 11 16.77 -17.94 6.75
CA LEU A 11 16.49 -18.02 5.31
C LEU A 11 15.42 -19.11 5.07
N ASP A 12 14.43 -19.17 5.95
CA ASP A 12 13.18 -19.86 5.67
C ASP A 12 12.57 -19.18 4.44
N SER A 13 11.87 -19.97 3.62
CA SER A 13 11.25 -19.56 2.36
C SER A 13 10.82 -18.09 2.33
N PRO A 14 11.12 -17.34 1.25
CA PRO A 14 10.81 -15.92 1.16
C PRO A 14 9.35 -15.66 1.53
N LYS A 15 9.11 -14.70 2.44
CA LYS A 15 7.76 -14.28 2.83
C LYS A 15 6.98 -13.89 1.58
N GLU A 16 5.67 -14.12 1.61
CA GLU A 16 4.77 -13.82 0.50
C GLU A 16 3.80 -12.70 0.90
N SER A 17 3.42 -11.83 -0.03
CA SER A 17 2.33 -10.83 0.09
C SER A 17 1.32 -11.05 -1.01
N PHE A 18 0.03 -10.96 -0.69
CA PHE A 18 -1.06 -11.01 -1.68
C PHE A 18 -1.95 -9.78 -1.52
N ALA A 19 -2.14 -9.02 -2.60
CA ALA A 19 -2.88 -7.75 -2.60
C ALA A 19 -3.86 -7.66 -3.79
N ASP A 20 -5.17 -7.63 -3.48
CA ASP A 20 -6.24 -7.47 -4.47
C ASP A 20 -6.61 -5.99 -4.72
N GLU A 21 -6.89 -5.66 -5.99
CA GLU A 21 -7.29 -4.33 -6.46
C GLU A 21 -8.51 -4.35 -7.40
N SER A 22 -9.18 -5.50 -7.55
CA SER A 22 -10.34 -5.71 -8.42
C SER A 22 -11.45 -4.64 -8.26
N TRP A 23 -11.50 -4.00 -7.09
CA TRP A 23 -12.42 -2.92 -6.74
C TRP A 23 -12.08 -1.53 -7.27
N SER A 24 -10.96 -1.33 -7.95
CA SER A 24 -10.51 -0.05 -8.53
C SER A 24 -11.28 0.33 -9.81
N GLY A 25 -12.62 0.40 -9.74
CA GLY A 25 -13.48 0.65 -10.91
C GLY A 25 -13.48 2.09 -11.46
N ASN A 26 -14.19 2.28 -12.59
CA ASN A 26 -14.26 3.45 -13.50
C ASN A 26 -14.63 4.85 -12.94
N LEU A 27 -14.68 5.01 -11.62
CA LEU A 27 -14.97 6.25 -10.91
C LEU A 27 -13.66 6.96 -10.55
N TRP A 28 -13.48 8.17 -11.08
CA TRP A 28 -12.21 8.92 -11.13
C TRP A 28 -11.50 9.09 -9.78
N TYR A 29 -12.27 9.25 -8.71
CA TYR A 29 -11.77 9.49 -7.35
C TYR A 29 -12.15 8.36 -6.40
N ARG A 30 -12.23 7.12 -6.91
CA ARG A 30 -12.57 5.97 -6.06
C ARG A 30 -11.43 5.73 -5.07
N THR A 31 -11.79 5.61 -3.81
CA THR A 31 -10.88 5.16 -2.76
C THR A 31 -10.45 3.73 -3.07
N ASN A 32 -9.14 3.47 -3.04
CA ASN A 32 -8.59 2.13 -3.14
C ASN A 32 -8.28 1.62 -1.74
N VAL A 33 -8.71 0.40 -1.45
CA VAL A 33 -8.50 -0.28 -0.16
C VAL A 33 -7.90 -1.64 -0.46
N ILE A 34 -6.74 -1.94 0.10
CA ILE A 34 -6.04 -3.21 -0.06
C ILE A 34 -5.68 -3.74 1.32
N ALA A 35 -5.79 -5.05 1.49
CA ALA A 35 -5.39 -5.77 2.68
C ALA A 35 -4.33 -6.82 2.35
N PRO A 36 -3.03 -6.50 2.35
CA PRO A 36 -2.00 -7.48 2.08
C PRO A 36 -2.01 -8.62 3.09
N ILE A 37 -2.10 -9.86 2.60
CA ILE A 37 -2.00 -11.06 3.44
C ILE A 37 -0.58 -11.61 3.38
N GLU A 38 0.09 -11.68 4.53
CA GLU A 38 1.42 -12.28 4.64
C GLU A 38 1.34 -13.79 4.84
N SER A 39 2.29 -14.56 4.30
CA SER A 39 2.44 -15.98 4.63
C SER A 39 3.54 -16.18 5.69
N PRO A 40 3.34 -17.03 6.73
CA PRO A 40 2.11 -17.75 7.04
C PRO A 40 1.08 -16.89 7.82
N LYS A 41 -0.19 -16.91 7.42
CA LYS A 41 -1.33 -16.35 8.18
C LYS A 41 -2.42 -17.40 8.31
N ASP A 42 -3.07 -17.46 9.48
CA ASP A 42 -4.23 -18.33 9.70
C ASP A 42 -5.43 -17.83 8.86
N LEU A 43 -5.86 -18.67 7.92
CA LEU A 43 -7.02 -18.44 7.04
C LEU A 43 -8.25 -19.27 7.44
N SER A 44 -8.26 -19.90 8.62
CA SER A 44 -9.40 -20.68 9.11
C SER A 44 -10.71 -19.88 9.15
N TRP A 45 -10.63 -18.58 9.38
CA TRP A 45 -11.76 -17.65 9.34
C TRP A 45 -12.44 -17.60 7.96
N LEU A 46 -11.68 -17.68 6.85
CA LEU A 46 -12.24 -17.61 5.50
C LEU A 46 -13.04 -18.87 5.20
N PHE A 47 -12.48 -20.04 5.53
CA PHE A 47 -13.20 -21.31 5.40
C PHE A 47 -14.48 -21.35 6.25
N GLU A 48 -14.45 -20.76 7.45
CA GLU A 48 -15.63 -20.65 8.30
C GLU A 48 -16.73 -19.80 7.63
N ILE A 49 -16.35 -18.67 7.03
CA ILE A 49 -17.29 -17.82 6.27
C ILE A 49 -17.83 -18.57 5.05
N GLU A 50 -16.97 -19.25 4.28
CA GLU A 50 -17.39 -20.04 3.11
C GLU A 50 -18.35 -21.18 3.50
N GLN A 51 -18.16 -21.81 4.66
CA GLN A 51 -19.07 -22.83 5.17
C GLN A 51 -20.44 -22.26 5.52
N GLU A 52 -20.50 -21.10 6.18
CA GLU A 52 -21.77 -20.42 6.46
C GLU A 52 -22.48 -19.96 5.18
N ALA A 53 -21.73 -19.45 4.20
CA ALA A 53 -22.27 -19.10 2.89
C ALA A 53 -22.95 -20.31 2.22
N ARG A 54 -22.31 -21.49 2.26
CA ARG A 54 -22.87 -22.74 1.69
C ARG A 54 -24.15 -23.18 2.39
N LYS A 55 -24.25 -23.01 3.72
CA LYS A 55 -25.50 -23.30 4.46
C LYS A 55 -26.67 -22.43 4.02
N LEU A 56 -26.38 -21.22 3.53
CA LEU A 56 -27.36 -20.28 2.98
C LEU A 56 -27.65 -20.53 1.48
N GLY A 57 -27.13 -21.62 0.90
CA GLY A 57 -27.32 -21.96 -0.51
C GLY A 57 -26.39 -21.24 -1.48
N TYR A 58 -25.38 -20.50 -0.98
CA TYR A 58 -24.40 -19.82 -1.83
C TYR A 58 -23.26 -20.77 -2.21
N LEU A 59 -23.15 -21.11 -3.49
CA LEU A 59 -22.19 -22.10 -4.00
C LEU A 59 -20.97 -21.48 -4.73
N GLY A 60 -20.97 -20.15 -4.93
CA GLY A 60 -19.89 -19.43 -5.59
C GLY A 60 -18.81 -18.92 -4.63
N GLU A 61 -17.86 -18.17 -5.18
CA GLU A 61 -16.87 -17.42 -4.41
C GLU A 61 -17.55 -16.34 -3.55
N VAL A 62 -17.30 -16.38 -2.23
CA VAL A 62 -17.93 -15.45 -1.29
C VAL A 62 -17.43 -14.04 -1.54
N LYS A 63 -18.30 -13.17 -2.04
CA LYS A 63 -18.01 -11.75 -2.20
C LYS A 63 -17.94 -11.04 -0.85
N SER A 64 -17.08 -10.02 -0.76
CA SER A 64 -16.73 -9.34 0.50
C SER A 64 -17.93 -8.76 1.25
N TYR A 65 -18.95 -8.26 0.53
CA TYR A 65 -20.19 -7.78 1.16
C TYR A 65 -20.96 -8.90 1.86
N PHE A 66 -20.98 -10.09 1.25
CA PHE A 66 -21.67 -11.24 1.80
C PHE A 66 -20.89 -11.81 2.98
N ALA A 67 -19.54 -11.85 2.88
CA ALA A 67 -18.67 -12.19 4.00
C ALA A 67 -18.91 -11.29 5.22
N TYR A 68 -18.98 -9.96 5.03
CA TYR A 68 -19.28 -9.03 6.12
C TYR A 68 -20.63 -9.32 6.77
N GLN A 69 -21.68 -9.55 5.96
CA GLN A 69 -23.01 -9.89 6.45
C GLN A 69 -23.02 -11.20 7.23
N ILE A 70 -22.28 -12.21 6.79
CA ILE A 70 -22.12 -13.47 7.54
C ILE A 70 -21.48 -13.18 8.91
N ILE A 71 -20.35 -12.46 8.94
CA ILE A 71 -19.62 -12.16 10.18
C ILE A 71 -20.51 -11.47 11.22
N ILE A 72 -21.33 -10.49 10.81
CA ILE A 72 -22.18 -9.75 11.76
C ILE A 72 -23.31 -10.63 12.34
N HIS A 73 -23.81 -11.62 11.59
CA HIS A 73 -24.88 -12.53 12.02
C HIS A 73 -24.38 -13.79 12.74
N LEU A 74 -23.06 -14.03 12.77
CA LEU A 74 -22.48 -15.05 13.63
C LEU A 74 -22.74 -14.75 15.11
N ASP A 75 -22.78 -15.80 15.94
CA ASP A 75 -22.81 -15.63 17.39
C ASP A 75 -21.58 -14.86 17.88
N VAL A 76 -21.73 -14.24 19.05
CA VAL A 76 -20.73 -13.33 19.62
C VAL A 76 -19.34 -13.99 19.71
N LYS A 77 -19.27 -15.28 20.07
CA LYS A 77 -18.00 -15.99 20.27
C LYS A 77 -17.29 -16.18 18.93
N ARG A 78 -17.99 -16.67 17.91
CA ARG A 78 -17.44 -16.88 16.55
C ARG A 78 -17.04 -15.55 15.91
N ARG A 79 -17.93 -14.56 15.97
CA ARG A 79 -17.66 -13.21 15.45
C ARG A 79 -16.41 -12.58 16.07
N ASN A 80 -16.27 -12.64 17.39
CA ASN A 80 -15.10 -12.09 18.08
C ASN A 80 -13.81 -12.85 17.73
N ARG A 81 -13.88 -14.16 17.52
CA ARG A 81 -12.74 -14.95 17.06
C ARG A 81 -12.29 -14.51 15.66
N ILE A 82 -13.22 -14.38 14.71
CA ILE A 82 -12.89 -13.93 13.35
C ILE A 82 -12.24 -12.55 13.38
N TRP A 83 -12.82 -11.59 14.11
CA TRP A 83 -12.24 -10.25 14.23
C TRP A 83 -10.81 -10.27 14.76
N ARG A 84 -10.53 -11.10 15.78
CA ARG A 84 -9.15 -11.26 16.30
C ARG A 84 -8.19 -11.82 15.26
N LEU A 85 -8.63 -12.79 14.45
CA LEU A 85 -7.76 -13.42 13.43
C LEU A 85 -7.35 -12.45 12.32
N ILE A 86 -8.25 -11.52 11.95
CA ILE A 86 -8.01 -10.54 10.88
C ILE A 86 -7.52 -9.18 11.39
N GLN A 87 -7.52 -8.94 12.71
CA GLN A 87 -7.21 -7.64 13.31
C GLN A 87 -5.84 -7.09 12.89
N ASP A 88 -4.84 -7.97 12.80
CA ASP A 88 -3.47 -7.58 12.49
C ASP A 88 -3.16 -7.60 10.99
N VAL A 89 -4.17 -7.79 10.14
CA VAL A 89 -3.99 -7.62 8.69
C VAL A 89 -3.88 -6.12 8.39
N PRO A 90 -2.80 -5.66 7.75
CA PRO A 90 -2.66 -4.26 7.39
C PRO A 90 -3.75 -3.84 6.42
N ILE A 91 -4.34 -2.66 6.64
CA ILE A 91 -5.34 -2.06 5.75
C ILE A 91 -4.73 -0.81 5.12
N LEU A 92 -4.51 -0.86 3.81
CA LEU A 92 -3.91 0.21 3.02
C LEU A 92 -5.01 0.96 2.27
N ILE A 93 -5.14 2.26 2.52
CA ILE A 93 -6.19 3.10 1.96
C ILE A 93 -5.57 4.26 1.23
N ILE A 94 -5.83 4.36 -0.07
CA ILE A 94 -5.49 5.53 -0.88
C ILE A 94 -6.81 6.19 -1.29
N ASP A 95 -7.10 7.35 -0.70
CA ASP A 95 -8.35 8.10 -0.94
C ASP A 95 -8.08 9.45 -1.61
N PRO A 96 -8.22 9.57 -2.95
CA PRO A 96 -8.06 10.84 -3.65
C PRO A 96 -9.06 11.92 -3.20
N LYS A 97 -10.25 11.52 -2.70
CA LYS A 97 -11.27 12.48 -2.24
C LYS A 97 -10.83 13.23 -0.99
N TYR A 98 -9.92 12.65 -0.20
CA TYR A 98 -9.31 13.34 0.93
C TYR A 98 -8.58 14.60 0.45
N TYR A 99 -7.73 14.50 -0.57
CA TYR A 99 -6.99 15.65 -1.10
C TYR A 99 -7.90 16.70 -1.74
N LEU A 100 -8.97 16.29 -2.41
CA LEU A 100 -9.97 17.24 -2.91
C LEU A 100 -10.57 18.08 -1.78
N ARG A 101 -10.90 17.46 -0.64
CA ARG A 101 -11.40 18.17 0.54
C ARG A 101 -10.35 19.13 1.11
N GLU A 102 -9.08 18.72 1.18
CA GLU A 102 -7.97 19.58 1.60
C GLU A 102 -7.80 20.80 0.68
N PHE A 103 -8.06 20.64 -0.63
CA PHE A 103 -8.07 21.74 -1.59
C PHE A 103 -9.36 22.60 -1.54
N GLY A 104 -10.27 22.34 -0.61
CA GLY A 104 -11.55 23.05 -0.51
C GLY A 104 -12.56 22.67 -1.61
N ILE A 105 -12.31 21.58 -2.35
CA ILE A 105 -13.15 21.11 -3.45
C ILE A 105 -14.13 20.08 -2.92
N LYS A 106 -15.42 20.35 -3.12
CA LYS A 106 -16.53 19.45 -2.80
C LYS A 106 -17.09 18.87 -4.09
N ILE A 107 -17.08 17.55 -4.18
CA ILE A 107 -17.78 16.81 -5.23
C ILE A 107 -19.27 16.85 -4.92
N ILE A 108 -20.08 17.52 -5.74
CA ILE A 108 -21.54 17.52 -5.60
C ILE A 108 -22.11 16.23 -6.21
N ASN A 109 -21.60 15.86 -7.38
CA ASN A 109 -21.83 14.57 -8.04
C ASN A 109 -20.69 14.29 -9.02
N GLN A 110 -20.78 13.20 -9.79
CA GLN A 110 -19.74 12.79 -10.76
C GLN A 110 -19.43 13.84 -11.85
N TYR A 111 -20.28 14.86 -11.99
CA TYR A 111 -20.27 15.85 -13.08
C TYR A 111 -20.35 17.29 -12.58
N SER A 112 -20.10 17.50 -11.28
CA SER A 112 -20.22 18.82 -10.67
C SER A 112 -19.31 18.96 -9.45
N TYR A 113 -18.54 20.04 -9.43
CA TYR A 113 -17.62 20.41 -8.36
C TYR A 113 -18.02 21.78 -7.81
N SER A 114 -17.84 21.97 -6.52
CA SER A 114 -17.91 23.28 -5.87
C SER A 114 -16.65 23.57 -5.08
N PHE A 115 -16.24 24.83 -5.06
CA PHE A 115 -15.08 25.30 -4.31
C PHE A 115 -15.28 26.77 -3.97
N GLU A 116 -14.48 27.27 -3.03
CA GLU A 116 -14.59 28.64 -2.53
C GLU A 116 -13.25 29.35 -2.66
N ILE A 117 -13.25 30.54 -3.24
CA ILE A 117 -12.05 31.38 -3.37
C ILE A 117 -12.39 32.76 -2.83
N TYR A 118 -11.64 33.22 -1.82
CA TYR A 118 -11.85 34.51 -1.15
C TYR A 118 -13.30 34.75 -0.68
N GLY A 119 -13.96 33.71 -0.15
CA GLY A 119 -15.35 33.80 0.33
C GLY A 119 -16.42 33.66 -0.76
N VAL A 120 -16.04 33.60 -2.04
CA VAL A 120 -16.96 33.45 -3.17
C VAL A 120 -17.06 31.97 -3.55
N LYS A 121 -18.29 31.44 -3.56
CA LYS A 121 -18.56 30.06 -3.96
C LYS A 121 -18.68 29.95 -5.47
N PHE A 122 -17.89 29.05 -6.04
CA PHE A 122 -17.93 28.68 -7.44
C PHE A 122 -18.46 27.26 -7.58
N GLN A 123 -19.18 27.02 -8.68
CA GLN A 123 -19.62 25.70 -9.08
C GLN A 123 -19.29 25.51 -10.55
N ILE A 124 -18.65 24.39 -10.89
CA ILE A 124 -18.36 24.00 -12.27
C ILE A 124 -19.09 22.68 -12.54
N ASN A 125 -19.91 22.68 -13.57
CA ASN A 125 -20.72 21.56 -14.04
C ASN A 125 -20.22 21.05 -15.39
N ARG A 126 -20.55 19.81 -15.73
CA ARG A 126 -20.12 19.18 -17.00
C ARG A 126 -20.53 19.93 -18.27
N SER A 127 -21.59 20.72 -18.22
CA SER A 127 -22.02 21.58 -19.32
C SER A 127 -21.09 22.78 -19.56
N ASP A 128 -20.25 23.14 -18.59
CA ASP A 128 -19.37 24.30 -18.69
C ASP A 128 -18.21 24.00 -19.62
N GLN A 129 -17.89 24.96 -20.50
CA GLN A 129 -16.79 24.84 -21.48
C GLN A 129 -15.44 24.55 -20.80
N MET A 130 -15.25 25.05 -19.58
CA MET A 130 -14.02 24.89 -18.80
C MET A 130 -13.97 23.60 -17.98
N PHE A 131 -15.07 22.84 -17.87
CA PHE A 131 -15.15 21.65 -17.02
C PHE A 131 -14.05 20.65 -17.33
N LYS A 132 -13.85 20.32 -18.62
CA LYS A 132 -12.84 19.34 -19.04
C LYS A 132 -11.44 19.78 -18.64
N LYS A 133 -11.09 21.05 -18.88
CA LYS A 133 -9.77 21.61 -18.53
C LYS A 133 -9.55 21.60 -17.03
N TYR A 134 -10.58 21.94 -16.26
CA TYR A 134 -10.53 21.90 -14.80
C TYR A 134 -10.39 20.47 -14.27
N GLU A 135 -11.15 19.53 -14.82
CA GLU A 135 -11.08 18.10 -14.48
C GLU A 135 -9.69 17.50 -14.77
N GLU A 136 -9.09 17.82 -15.91
CA GLU A 136 -7.71 17.38 -16.24
C GLU A 136 -6.69 17.95 -15.26
N LEU A 137 -6.80 19.24 -14.89
CA LEU A 137 -5.96 19.88 -13.89
C LEU A 137 -6.08 19.19 -12.52
N LEU A 138 -7.31 18.91 -12.07
CA LEU A 138 -7.53 18.21 -10.80
C LEU A 138 -6.91 16.80 -10.81
N GLN A 139 -7.06 16.06 -11.90
CA GLN A 139 -6.49 14.72 -12.02
C GLN A 139 -4.97 14.75 -11.97
N GLU A 140 -4.34 15.72 -12.61
CA GLU A 140 -2.89 15.90 -12.56
C GLU A 140 -2.42 16.24 -11.13
N LEU A 141 -3.06 17.23 -10.49
CA LEU A 141 -2.75 17.64 -9.12
C LEU A 141 -2.91 16.49 -8.12
N LEU A 142 -4.01 15.74 -8.21
CA LEU A 142 -4.24 14.58 -7.35
C LEU A 142 -3.23 13.46 -7.62
N SER A 143 -2.85 13.23 -8.88
CA SER A 143 -1.85 12.22 -9.22
C SER A 143 -0.51 12.57 -8.58
N GLN A 144 -0.08 13.84 -8.69
CA GLN A 144 1.14 14.30 -8.05
C GLN A 144 1.03 14.16 -6.53
N ARG A 145 -0.10 14.56 -5.93
CA ARG A 145 -0.31 14.48 -4.49
C ARG A 145 -0.26 13.05 -3.96
N VAL A 146 -0.92 12.11 -4.64
CA VAL A 146 -0.86 10.68 -4.29
C VAL A 146 0.59 10.17 -4.33
N LEU A 147 1.39 10.56 -5.32
CA LEU A 147 2.80 10.15 -5.38
C LEU A 147 3.65 10.79 -4.27
N ILE A 148 3.41 12.07 -3.94
CA ILE A 148 4.09 12.76 -2.82
C ILE A 148 3.81 12.08 -1.50
N ASP A 149 2.57 11.65 -1.26
CA ASP A 149 2.18 10.98 -0.03
C ASP A 149 2.33 9.43 -0.13
N SER A 150 2.90 8.89 -1.22
CA SER A 150 3.19 7.46 -1.37
C SER A 150 4.45 7.05 -0.58
N LEU A 151 4.89 5.78 -0.70
CA LEU A 151 6.16 5.31 -0.12
C LEU A 151 7.42 5.75 -0.90
N LEU A 152 7.28 6.42 -2.03
CA LEU A 152 8.43 6.85 -2.82
C LEU A 152 9.40 7.75 -2.04
N PRO A 153 8.96 8.78 -1.29
CA PRO A 153 9.88 9.61 -0.51
C PRO A 153 10.54 8.85 0.64
N ASP A 154 9.84 7.91 1.28
CA ASP A 154 10.41 7.07 2.34
C ASP A 154 11.51 6.16 1.79
N LEU A 155 11.28 5.59 0.59
CA LEU A 155 12.29 4.82 -0.13
C LEU A 155 13.48 5.68 -0.56
N GLU A 156 13.25 6.88 -1.09
CA GLU A 156 14.32 7.84 -1.43
C GLU A 156 15.18 8.15 -0.21
N ASN A 157 14.52 8.42 0.92
CA ASN A 157 15.20 8.73 2.17
C ASN A 157 16.00 7.53 2.68
N ALA A 158 15.44 6.31 2.65
CA ALA A 158 16.16 5.10 3.02
C ALA A 158 17.42 4.92 2.16
N ILE A 159 17.28 5.02 0.83
CA ILE A 159 18.41 4.91 -0.10
C ILE A 159 19.46 6.00 0.17
N ARG A 160 19.06 7.26 0.32
CA ARG A 160 19.97 8.37 0.62
C ARG A 160 20.76 8.15 1.90
N ASN A 161 20.11 7.66 2.96
CA ASN A 161 20.78 7.36 4.23
C ASN A 161 21.82 6.24 4.08
N ILE A 162 21.54 5.25 3.23
CA ILE A 162 22.48 4.16 2.93
C ILE A 162 23.65 4.68 2.06
N SER A 163 23.37 5.42 0.98
CA SER A 163 24.37 5.99 0.07
C SER A 163 25.34 6.94 0.76
N ALA A 164 24.86 7.73 1.74
CA ALA A 164 25.71 8.63 2.52
C ALA A 164 26.87 7.92 3.26
N ARG A 165 26.78 6.58 3.41
CA ARG A 165 27.73 5.77 4.16
C ARG A 165 28.49 4.75 3.29
N TYR A 166 27.82 4.05 2.38
CA TYR A 166 28.43 2.90 1.70
C TYR A 166 28.87 3.16 0.24
N ASP A 167 28.84 4.41 -0.26
CA ASP A 167 29.05 4.74 -1.69
C ASP A 167 28.35 3.75 -2.65
N VAL A 168 27.20 3.26 -2.18
CA VAL A 168 26.33 2.33 -2.88
C VAL A 168 25.30 3.14 -3.63
N PHE A 169 24.79 2.52 -4.71
CA PHE A 169 23.89 3.12 -5.69
C PHE A 169 24.58 4.11 -6.66
N PRO A 170 25.10 3.63 -7.80
CA PRO A 170 25.59 4.50 -8.87
C PRO A 170 24.39 5.16 -9.59
N GLY A 171 23.80 6.17 -8.96
CA GLY A 171 22.69 6.93 -9.55
C GLY A 171 21.84 7.68 -8.54
N ILE A 172 21.28 8.80 -8.98
CA ILE A 172 20.30 9.57 -8.21
C ILE A 172 18.94 8.90 -8.36
N TYR A 173 18.39 8.37 -7.27
CA TYR A 173 16.96 8.04 -7.20
C TYR A 173 16.20 9.34 -7.04
N ASP A 174 15.69 9.85 -8.15
CA ASP A 174 14.81 11.00 -8.16
C ASP A 174 13.39 10.52 -8.40
N PHE A 175 12.62 10.40 -7.32
CA PHE A 175 11.22 10.03 -7.37
C PHE A 175 10.29 11.25 -7.45
N GLU A 176 10.76 12.37 -8.01
CA GLU A 176 9.93 13.53 -8.29
C GLU A 176 8.65 13.10 -9.04
N PRO A 177 7.44 13.46 -8.54
CA PRO A 177 6.18 12.99 -9.12
C PRO A 177 6.07 13.21 -10.62
N LYS A 178 6.51 14.36 -11.13
CA LYS A 178 6.47 14.68 -12.58
C LYS A 178 7.29 13.70 -13.41
N ARG A 179 8.44 13.25 -12.91
CA ARG A 179 9.29 12.27 -13.60
C ARG A 179 8.65 10.90 -13.60
N ILE A 180 8.08 10.48 -12.48
CA ILE A 180 7.36 9.20 -12.37
C ILE A 180 6.16 9.18 -13.32
N LEU A 181 5.36 10.24 -13.35
CA LEU A 181 4.23 10.37 -14.28
C LEU A 181 4.68 10.29 -15.74
N LYS A 182 5.82 10.92 -16.08
CA LYS A 182 6.42 10.83 -17.42
C LYS A 182 6.89 9.41 -17.76
N GLN A 183 7.50 8.70 -16.82
CA GLN A 183 7.95 7.31 -17.00
C GLN A 183 6.78 6.35 -17.23
N LEU A 184 5.69 6.51 -16.47
CA LEU A 184 4.49 5.66 -16.62
C LEU A 184 3.74 5.94 -17.93
N ASN A 185 3.94 7.12 -18.52
CA ASN A 185 3.45 7.54 -19.83
C ASN A 185 1.95 7.23 -20.03
N PHE A 186 1.12 7.74 -19.11
CA PHE A 186 -0.32 7.59 -19.22
C PHE A 186 -0.88 8.64 -20.19
N LYS A 187 -1.30 8.20 -21.38
CA LYS A 187 -1.78 9.08 -22.46
C LYS A 187 -3.05 9.89 -22.13
N LYS A 188 -3.75 9.61 -21.03
CA LYS A 188 -5.00 10.27 -20.65
C LYS A 188 -4.98 10.59 -19.14
N PRO A 189 -5.19 11.86 -18.72
CA PRO A 189 -5.27 12.24 -17.30
C PRO A 189 -6.24 11.37 -16.48
N LYS A 190 -7.36 10.95 -17.11
CA LYS A 190 -8.33 10.00 -16.52
C LYS A 190 -7.67 8.73 -15.97
N LYS A 191 -6.87 8.09 -16.81
CA LYS A 191 -6.24 6.81 -16.49
C LYS A 191 -5.06 7.02 -15.54
N GLN A 192 -4.47 8.22 -15.57
CA GLN A 192 -3.34 8.58 -14.74
C GLN A 192 -3.68 8.47 -13.25
N ILE A 193 -4.73 9.14 -12.77
CA ILE A 193 -5.05 9.11 -11.33
C ILE A 193 -5.37 7.69 -10.83
N ILE A 194 -6.16 6.91 -11.61
CA ILE A 194 -6.51 5.53 -11.25
C ILE A 194 -5.25 4.67 -11.14
N ASN A 195 -4.36 4.75 -12.13
CA ASN A 195 -3.15 3.95 -12.14
C ASN A 195 -2.12 4.42 -11.09
N VAL A 196 -2.09 5.71 -10.77
CA VAL A 196 -1.25 6.24 -9.69
C VAL A 196 -1.75 5.79 -8.33
N VAL A 197 -3.06 5.74 -8.12
CA VAL A 197 -3.66 5.18 -6.90
C VAL A 197 -3.29 3.70 -6.74
N LYS A 198 -3.41 2.90 -7.81
CA LYS A 198 -2.97 1.49 -7.85
C LYS A 198 -1.47 1.35 -7.59
N LEU A 199 -0.65 2.13 -8.28
CA LEU A 199 0.79 2.11 -8.09
C LEU A 199 1.14 2.44 -6.63
N SER A 200 0.52 3.46 -6.05
CA SER A 200 0.78 3.85 -4.67
C SER A 200 0.39 2.74 -3.68
N SER A 201 -0.72 2.05 -3.91
CA SER A 201 -1.16 0.95 -3.04
C SER A 201 -0.29 -0.29 -3.19
N ARG A 202 0.14 -0.65 -4.41
CA ARG A 202 1.10 -1.75 -4.64
C ARG A 202 2.49 -1.44 -4.08
N LEU A 203 2.98 -0.21 -4.24
CA LEU A 203 4.21 0.25 -3.58
C LEU A 203 4.09 0.11 -2.07
N HIS A 204 2.96 0.53 -1.50
CA HIS A 204 2.73 0.41 -0.07
C HIS A 204 2.68 -1.05 0.40
N SER A 205 2.09 -1.95 -0.38
CA SER A 205 2.12 -3.38 -0.07
C SER A 205 3.52 -3.98 -0.20
N ALA A 206 4.31 -3.59 -1.21
CA ALA A 206 5.64 -4.14 -1.47
C ALA A 206 6.68 -3.67 -0.43
N PHE A 207 6.54 -2.45 0.06
CA PHE A 207 7.48 -1.82 1.00
C PHE A 207 6.82 -1.46 2.33
N ILE A 208 5.85 -2.27 2.78
CA ILE A 208 5.01 -1.95 3.95
C ILE A 208 5.81 -1.63 5.21
N GLU A 209 6.97 -2.27 5.37
CA GLU A 209 7.91 -2.07 6.48
C GLU A 209 8.50 -0.65 6.52
N LEU A 210 8.62 0.01 5.38
CA LEU A 210 9.04 1.41 5.29
C LEU A 210 7.92 2.39 5.65
N GLY A 211 6.65 1.97 5.55
CA GLY A 211 5.49 2.82 5.81
C GLY A 211 5.20 3.05 7.28
N ASP A 212 5.70 2.19 8.17
CA ASP A 212 5.48 2.29 9.62
C ASP A 212 6.50 3.24 10.29
N ARG A 213 6.34 4.54 9.99
CA ARG A 213 7.23 5.59 10.48
C ARG A 213 7.34 5.64 12.01
N ASP A 214 6.28 5.29 12.73
CA ASP A 214 6.31 5.30 14.20
C ASP A 214 7.22 4.20 14.74
N SER A 215 7.16 3.01 14.15
CA SER A 215 8.07 1.90 14.48
C SER A 215 9.51 2.24 14.08
N ILE A 216 9.71 2.89 12.93
CA ILE A 216 11.03 3.38 12.52
C ILE A 216 11.56 4.41 13.53
N ASN A 217 10.78 5.43 13.85
CA ASN A 217 11.17 6.48 14.80
C ASN A 217 11.47 5.90 16.18
N SER A 218 10.65 4.96 16.66
CA SER A 218 10.87 4.29 17.95
C SER A 218 12.16 3.47 17.96
N ALA A 219 12.45 2.75 16.87
CA ALA A 219 13.72 2.04 16.70
C ALA A 219 14.90 3.02 16.68
N MET A 220 14.72 4.17 16.01
CA MET A 220 15.73 5.23 15.93
C MET A 220 16.04 5.89 17.26
N ASP A 221 15.01 6.19 18.05
CA ASP A 221 15.17 6.73 19.41
C ASP A 221 15.93 5.74 20.29
N GLY A 222 15.60 4.45 20.18
CA GLY A 222 16.34 3.38 20.85
C GLY A 222 17.83 3.33 20.47
N LEU A 223 18.15 3.48 19.18
CA LEU A 223 19.54 3.51 18.71
C LEU A 223 20.30 4.76 19.19
N SER A 224 19.62 5.92 19.26
CA SER A 224 20.22 7.18 19.73
C SER A 224 20.62 7.13 21.21
N TYR A 225 19.88 6.38 22.03
CA TYR A 225 20.15 6.21 23.46
C TYR A 225 21.52 5.56 23.74
N PHE A 226 22.03 4.73 22.81
CA PHE A 226 23.30 4.01 22.98
C PHE A 226 24.56 4.82 22.62
N LYS A 227 24.47 6.12 22.31
CA LYS A 227 25.61 7.01 21.97
C LYS A 227 26.61 6.42 20.95
N MET A 228 26.12 5.61 20.02
CA MET A 228 26.91 5.19 18.86
C MET A 228 26.92 6.35 17.86
N ASP A 229 28.07 6.63 17.21
CA ASP A 229 28.16 7.67 16.18
C ASP A 229 27.01 7.54 15.16
N LEU A 230 26.08 8.50 15.24
CA LEU A 230 24.65 8.40 14.89
C LEU A 230 24.29 7.93 13.47
N LEU A 231 25.24 7.88 12.53
CA LEU A 231 24.94 7.48 11.15
C LEU A 231 25.30 6.01 10.83
N PHE A 232 26.07 5.30 11.68
CA PHE A 232 26.36 3.87 11.45
C PHE A 232 25.13 2.97 11.73
N PRO A 233 24.38 3.16 12.84
CA PRO A 233 23.18 2.35 13.10
C PRO A 233 22.06 2.60 12.09
N LEU A 234 21.92 3.85 11.61
CA LEU A 234 20.83 4.26 10.73
C LEU A 234 20.93 3.66 9.32
N SER A 235 22.12 3.69 8.72
CA SER A 235 22.34 3.14 7.40
C SER A 235 22.17 1.62 7.38
N HIS A 236 22.60 0.93 8.44
CA HIS A 236 22.36 -0.50 8.63
C HIS A 236 20.86 -0.83 8.81
N PHE A 237 20.15 -0.07 9.66
CA PHE A 237 18.72 -0.25 9.87
C PHE A 237 17.92 -0.11 8.57
N TYR A 238 18.14 0.96 7.80
CA TYR A 238 17.48 1.12 6.50
C TYR A 238 17.88 0.05 5.49
N ARG A 239 19.15 -0.35 5.47
CA ARG A 239 19.62 -1.45 4.61
C ARG A 239 18.86 -2.73 4.90
N ASP A 240 18.72 -3.10 6.17
CA ASP A 240 18.06 -4.34 6.57
C ASP A 240 16.54 -4.29 6.29
N LEU A 241 15.89 -3.14 6.50
CA LEU A 241 14.50 -2.92 6.09
C LEU A 241 14.30 -3.05 4.58
N LEU A 242 15.21 -2.50 3.77
CA LEU A 242 15.15 -2.62 2.31
C LEU A 242 15.38 -4.06 1.88
N ILE A 243 16.38 -4.76 2.42
CA ILE A 243 16.63 -6.18 2.15
C ILE A 243 15.36 -6.99 2.46
N LYS A 244 14.77 -6.81 3.65
CA LYS A 244 13.52 -7.48 4.04
C LYS A 244 12.39 -7.24 3.03
N SER A 245 12.24 -6.01 2.56
CA SER A 245 11.20 -5.63 1.60
C SER A 245 11.45 -6.25 0.21
N ILE A 246 12.67 -6.16 -0.31
CA ILE A 246 12.99 -6.60 -1.68
C ILE A 246 13.21 -8.11 -1.81
N SER A 247 13.36 -8.83 -0.69
CA SER A 247 13.45 -10.30 -0.66
C SER A 247 12.08 -10.97 -0.52
N ARG A 248 11.01 -10.19 -0.42
CA ARG A 248 9.64 -10.69 -0.26
C ARG A 248 8.98 -10.97 -1.61
N ASN A 249 8.40 -12.17 -1.77
CA ASN A 249 7.53 -12.45 -2.90
C ASN A 249 6.26 -11.59 -2.80
N CYS A 250 5.93 -10.85 -3.87
CA CYS A 250 4.78 -9.97 -3.93
C CYS A 250 3.86 -10.38 -5.08
N TYR A 251 2.63 -10.72 -4.73
CA TYR A 251 1.60 -11.12 -5.67
C TYR A 251 0.50 -10.06 -5.68
N PHE A 252 0.16 -9.60 -6.88
CA PHE A 252 -0.85 -8.58 -7.10
C PHE A 252 -1.98 -9.12 -7.97
N ASP A 253 -3.18 -8.57 -7.83
CA ASP A 253 -4.27 -8.85 -8.77
C ASP A 253 -3.95 -8.33 -10.19
N GLU A 254 -4.51 -9.03 -11.18
CA GLU A 254 -4.32 -8.76 -12.60
C GLU A 254 -4.86 -7.37 -12.99
N GLY A 255 -4.19 -6.72 -13.96
CA GLY A 255 -4.79 -5.62 -14.71
C GLY A 255 -4.11 -4.25 -14.55
N ASP A 256 -2.89 -4.20 -14.01
CA ASP A 256 -2.00 -3.03 -14.15
C ASP A 256 -0.53 -3.45 -14.25
N THR A 257 -0.18 -4.11 -15.34
CA THR A 257 1.18 -4.60 -15.62
C THR A 257 2.24 -3.50 -15.54
N LYS A 258 1.90 -2.25 -15.90
CA LYS A 258 2.83 -1.11 -15.85
C LYS A 258 3.28 -0.79 -14.43
N SER A 259 2.37 -0.81 -13.46
CA SER A 259 2.75 -0.54 -12.07
C SER A 259 3.65 -1.64 -11.52
N ILE A 260 3.44 -2.89 -11.94
CA ILE A 260 4.24 -4.05 -11.53
C ILE A 260 5.63 -4.00 -12.16
N GLU A 261 5.73 -3.69 -13.45
CA GLU A 261 7.02 -3.48 -14.13
C GLU A 261 7.81 -2.34 -13.47
N PHE A 262 7.13 -1.26 -13.08
CA PHE A 262 7.75 -0.18 -12.32
C PHE A 262 8.31 -0.67 -10.97
N ILE A 263 7.53 -1.42 -10.20
CA ILE A 263 7.95 -1.96 -8.89
C ILE A 263 9.09 -2.98 -9.06
N ARG A 264 9.02 -3.88 -10.05
CA ARG A 264 10.12 -4.79 -10.41
C ARG A 264 11.39 -4.03 -10.74
N GLY A 265 11.29 -3.01 -11.58
CA GLY A 265 12.42 -2.15 -11.94
C GLY A 265 13.02 -1.44 -10.72
N LEU A 266 12.19 -0.98 -9.80
CA LEU A 266 12.59 -0.35 -8.55
C LEU A 266 13.33 -1.33 -7.63
N ILE A 267 12.75 -2.52 -7.40
CA ILE A 267 13.35 -3.58 -6.59
C ILE A 267 14.70 -4.03 -7.17
N ASN A 268 14.79 -4.21 -8.49
CA ASN A 268 16.05 -4.59 -9.15
C ASN A 268 17.13 -3.52 -9.02
N LYS A 269 16.77 -2.24 -9.15
CA LYS A 269 17.70 -1.12 -8.92
C LYS A 269 18.19 -1.10 -7.47
N VAL A 270 17.27 -1.24 -6.51
CA VAL A 270 17.60 -1.26 -5.09
C VAL A 270 18.53 -2.45 -4.77
N LYS A 271 18.17 -3.65 -5.23
CA LYS A 271 18.98 -4.86 -5.12
C LYS A 271 20.39 -4.66 -5.68
N THR A 272 20.49 -4.12 -6.90
CA THR A 272 21.79 -3.86 -7.56
C THR A 272 22.66 -2.92 -6.74
N GLY A 273 22.11 -1.82 -6.20
CA GLY A 273 22.92 -0.92 -5.40
C GLY A 273 23.32 -1.50 -4.05
N LEU A 274 22.45 -2.27 -3.40
CA LEU A 274 22.77 -2.94 -2.13
C LEU A 274 23.78 -4.09 -2.27
N THR A 275 23.92 -4.70 -3.45
CA THR A 275 24.94 -5.73 -3.69
C THR A 275 26.33 -5.18 -3.97
N HIS A 276 26.47 -3.88 -4.26
CA HIS A 276 27.74 -3.21 -4.56
C HIS A 276 28.40 -2.62 -3.30
N ASP A 277 28.40 -3.34 -2.17
CA ASP A 277 29.04 -2.90 -0.91
C ASP A 277 30.58 -3.02 -0.99
N ILE A 278 31.28 -1.97 -0.57
CA ILE A 278 32.74 -1.79 -0.57
C ILE A 278 33.45 -2.85 0.29
N PHE A 279 32.76 -3.50 1.23
CA PHE A 279 33.35 -4.50 2.14
C PHE A 279 33.28 -5.96 1.66
N GLY A 280 32.87 -6.22 0.41
CA GLY A 280 33.11 -7.52 -0.26
C GLY A 280 32.35 -8.73 0.30
N LYS A 281 31.46 -8.56 1.28
CA LYS A 281 30.49 -9.59 1.66
C LYS A 281 29.23 -9.40 0.83
N TYR A 282 29.20 -10.06 -0.32
CA TYR A 282 27.96 -10.29 -1.07
C TYR A 282 26.94 -10.96 -0.13
N SER A 283 26.08 -10.16 0.49
CA SER A 283 24.88 -10.70 1.10
C SER A 283 24.04 -11.14 -0.09
N ALA A 284 23.93 -12.45 -0.32
CA ALA A 284 23.07 -12.97 -1.36
C ALA A 284 21.63 -12.56 -1.01
N ILE A 285 21.15 -11.48 -1.63
CA ILE A 285 19.78 -11.01 -1.46
C ILE A 285 18.90 -12.00 -2.24
N PRO A 286 18.01 -12.77 -1.57
CA PRO A 286 17.13 -13.71 -2.23
C PRO A 286 16.41 -13.09 -3.43
N GLU A 287 16.14 -13.90 -4.45
CA GLU A 287 15.26 -13.47 -5.53
C GLU A 287 13.82 -13.45 -5.03
N ALA A 288 13.18 -12.28 -5.14
CA ALA A 288 11.76 -12.12 -4.92
C ALA A 288 11.01 -12.27 -6.24
N LYS A 289 9.94 -13.05 -6.22
CA LYS A 289 8.95 -13.08 -7.29
C LYS A 289 8.00 -11.91 -7.11
N ILE A 290 7.81 -11.13 -8.17
CA ILE A 290 6.80 -10.07 -8.20
C ILE A 290 5.90 -10.40 -9.37
N GLU A 291 4.68 -10.87 -9.16
CA GLU A 291 3.84 -11.49 -10.20
C GLU A 291 2.38 -11.07 -10.09
N GLU A 292 1.64 -11.19 -11.19
CA GLU A 292 0.18 -11.11 -11.21
C GLU A 292 -0.37 -12.52 -10.95
N ILE A 293 -1.36 -12.64 -10.05
CA ILE A 293 -2.06 -13.89 -9.77
C ILE A 293 -3.56 -13.61 -9.78
N LYS A 294 -4.33 -14.48 -10.41
CA LYS A 294 -5.79 -14.40 -10.36
C LYS A 294 -6.30 -14.80 -8.98
N SER A 295 -7.29 -14.07 -8.47
CA SER A 295 -7.89 -14.39 -7.16
C SER A 295 -8.34 -15.84 -7.04
N GLU A 296 -8.88 -16.43 -8.11
CA GLU A 296 -9.35 -17.83 -8.13
C GLU A 296 -8.24 -18.86 -7.94
N GLU A 297 -6.98 -18.51 -8.22
CA GLU A 297 -5.83 -19.42 -8.22
C GLU A 297 -5.16 -19.55 -6.84
N ASP A 298 -5.31 -18.56 -5.94
CA ASP A 298 -4.73 -18.59 -4.60
C ASP A 298 -5.70 -18.11 -3.50
N ILE A 299 -5.87 -18.93 -2.46
CA ILE A 299 -6.74 -18.63 -1.32
C ILE A 299 -6.35 -17.35 -0.56
N ARG A 300 -5.06 -17.00 -0.53
CA ARG A 300 -4.56 -15.77 0.12
C ARG A 300 -4.97 -14.53 -0.67
N MET A 301 -5.05 -14.64 -2.00
CA MET A 301 -5.57 -13.56 -2.83
C MET A 301 -7.08 -13.38 -2.57
N ARG A 302 -7.85 -14.47 -2.47
CA ARG A 302 -9.27 -14.40 -2.06
C ARG A 302 -9.44 -13.84 -0.65
N ALA A 303 -8.57 -14.22 0.29
CA ALA A 303 -8.56 -13.68 1.64
C ALA A 303 -8.28 -12.16 1.64
N SER A 304 -7.31 -11.71 0.82
CA SER A 304 -7.00 -10.30 0.62
C SER A 304 -8.20 -9.54 0.06
N ASP A 305 -8.87 -10.05 -0.98
CA ASP A 305 -10.09 -9.47 -1.57
C ASP A 305 -11.21 -9.33 -0.52
N VAL A 306 -11.51 -10.42 0.20
CA VAL A 306 -12.57 -10.44 1.22
C VAL A 306 -12.30 -9.42 2.32
N ILE A 307 -11.08 -9.35 2.85
CA ILE A 307 -10.73 -8.36 3.90
C ILE A 307 -10.72 -6.94 3.34
N SER A 308 -10.18 -6.73 2.14
CA SER A 308 -10.17 -5.42 1.47
C SER A 308 -11.59 -4.87 1.32
N GLY A 309 -12.52 -5.73 0.89
CA GLY A 309 -13.92 -5.34 0.75
C GLY A 309 -14.63 -5.13 2.10
N ILE A 310 -14.36 -5.95 3.12
CA ILE A 310 -14.86 -5.71 4.50
C ILE A 310 -14.38 -4.36 5.03
N ALA A 311 -13.07 -4.11 4.96
CA ALA A 311 -12.45 -2.86 5.42
C ALA A 311 -13.05 -1.67 4.66
N ARG A 312 -13.23 -1.79 3.36
CA ARG A 312 -13.87 -0.75 2.57
C ARG A 312 -15.31 -0.47 3.01
N MET A 313 -16.11 -1.50 3.28
CA MET A 313 -17.48 -1.28 3.77
C MET A 313 -17.49 -0.51 5.08
N ILE A 314 -16.61 -0.90 6.02
CA ILE A 314 -16.44 -0.20 7.29
C ILE A 314 -15.99 1.25 7.06
N TYR A 315 -15.04 1.48 6.15
CA TYR A 315 -14.60 2.83 5.79
C TYR A 315 -15.73 3.68 5.21
N ASP A 316 -16.50 3.12 4.28
CA ASP A 316 -17.59 3.83 3.61
C ASP A 316 -18.76 4.13 4.59
N SER A 317 -19.02 3.30 5.60
CA SER A 317 -20.12 3.47 6.56
C SER A 317 -19.74 4.21 7.85
N GLU A 318 -18.56 3.94 8.40
CA GLU A 318 -18.12 4.41 9.73
C GLU A 318 -16.86 5.30 9.65
N GLY A 319 -16.28 5.45 8.47
CA GLY A 319 -15.04 6.19 8.26
C GLY A 319 -13.82 5.51 8.90
N ILE A 320 -12.75 6.30 9.05
CA ILE A 320 -11.49 5.87 9.68
C ILE A 320 -11.73 5.32 11.09
N ARG A 321 -12.67 5.91 11.84
CA ARG A 321 -12.96 5.48 13.22
C ARG A 321 -13.46 4.04 13.28
N GLY A 322 -14.34 3.63 12.37
CA GLY A 322 -14.82 2.26 12.32
C GLY A 322 -13.69 1.25 12.06
N LEU A 323 -12.79 1.59 11.14
CA LEU A 323 -11.62 0.76 10.86
C LEU A 323 -10.73 0.60 12.09
N LYS A 324 -10.41 1.70 12.79
CA LYS A 324 -9.57 1.67 14.01
C LYS A 324 -10.15 0.81 15.13
N ASN A 325 -11.47 0.60 15.14
CA ASN A 325 -12.11 -0.29 16.10
C ASN A 325 -11.95 -1.78 15.74
N LYS A 326 -11.50 -2.11 14.53
CA LYS A 326 -11.45 -3.47 13.97
C LYS A 326 -10.07 -3.93 13.55
N PHE A 327 -9.18 -3.01 13.18
CA PHE A 327 -7.84 -3.31 12.65
C PHE A 327 -6.76 -2.55 13.42
N SER A 328 -5.65 -3.22 13.68
CA SER A 328 -4.49 -2.69 14.41
C SER A 328 -3.56 -1.85 13.53
N TYR A 329 -3.53 -2.12 12.23
CA TYR A 329 -2.60 -1.52 11.28
C TYR A 329 -3.35 -0.91 10.11
N ILE A 330 -3.56 0.40 10.15
CA ILE A 330 -4.26 1.14 9.09
C ILE A 330 -3.31 2.20 8.55
N PHE A 331 -3.11 2.16 7.24
CA PHE A 331 -2.32 3.14 6.50
C PHE A 331 -3.27 3.93 5.62
N PHE A 332 -3.42 5.23 5.89
CA PHE A 332 -4.26 6.14 5.14
C PHE A 332 -3.40 7.13 4.38
N ASN A 333 -3.48 7.11 3.05
CA ASN A 333 -2.72 7.96 2.15
C ASN A 333 -1.22 7.93 2.48
N GLY A 334 -0.68 6.72 2.60
CA GLY A 334 0.74 6.45 2.86
C GLY A 334 1.21 6.63 4.29
N ARG A 335 0.35 7.03 5.23
CA ARG A 335 0.71 7.21 6.64
C ARG A 335 -0.06 6.25 7.52
N ARG A 336 0.63 5.63 8.49
CA ARG A 336 -0.03 4.89 9.56
C ARG A 336 -0.87 5.87 10.42
N ILE A 337 -2.07 5.45 10.81
CA ILE A 337 -3.01 6.30 11.56
C ILE A 337 -3.58 5.65 12.81
#